data_AF-A0A537XM74-F1
#
_entry.id   AF-A0A537XM74-F1
#
_cell.length_a   1.000
_cell.length_b   1.000
_cell.length_c   1.000
_cell.angle_alpha   90.00
_cell.angle_beta   90.00
_cell.angle_gamma   90.00
#
_symmetry.space_group_name_H-M   'P 1'
#
loop_
_entity.id
_entity.type
_entity.pdbx_description
1 polymer ?
#
loop_
_entity_poly.entity_id
_entity_poly.type
_entity_poly.pdbx_seq_one_letter_code
_entity_poly.pdbx_strand_id
1 'polypeptide(L)'
;MSASTPPGIVTLRRRCGKQSCRCVEGDPHETPALSYSVEGRTKMLTLSEAEVEEVKKALGRYEAARGELEARALAGIETLRSRRQRSEAGARRR
;
A
#
# COMPACT_ATOMS: atom_id res chain seq x y z
N MET A 1 9.14 -13.72 -1.81
CA MET A 1 7.87 -13.18 -1.30
C MET A 1 7.67 -11.84 -1.99
N SER A 2 6.84 -11.77 -3.03
CA SER A 2 6.56 -10.48 -3.68
C SER A 2 5.79 -9.62 -2.70
N ALA A 3 6.38 -8.53 -2.23
CA ALA A 3 5.65 -7.53 -1.47
C ALA A 3 4.60 -6.93 -2.41
N SER A 4 3.32 -7.29 -2.23
CA SER A 4 2.23 -6.60 -2.92
C SER A 4 2.30 -5.12 -2.56
N THR A 5 2.37 -4.25 -3.56
CA THR A 5 2.32 -2.81 -3.37
C THR A 5 1.04 -2.45 -2.61
N PRO A 6 1.12 -1.71 -1.50
CA PRO A 6 -0.06 -1.29 -0.75
C PRO A 6 -0.97 -0.42 -1.62
N PRO A 7 -2.29 -0.46 -1.39
CA PRO A 7 -3.22 0.35 -2.16
C PRO A 7 -2.95 1.84 -1.93
N GLY A 8 -3.16 2.65 -2.97
CA GLY A 8 -2.93 4.09 -2.89
C GLY A 8 -3.60 4.86 -4.03
N ILE A 9 -3.91 6.13 -3.79
CA ILE A 9 -4.43 7.02 -4.84
C ILE A 9 -3.26 7.60 -5.61
N VAL A 10 -3.33 7.51 -6.94
CA VAL A 10 -2.38 8.08 -7.89
C VAL A 10 -3.11 8.95 -8.90
N THR A 11 -2.39 9.84 -9.56
CA THR A 11 -2.95 10.66 -10.65
C THR A 11 -2.56 10.06 -11.99
N LEU A 12 -3.54 9.59 -12.76
CA LEU A 12 -3.31 9.14 -14.13
C LEU A 12 -3.22 10.34 -15.07
N ARG A 13 -2.17 10.35 -15.89
CA ARG A 13 -1.95 11.37 -16.92
C ARG A 13 -2.08 10.74 -18.29
N ARG A 14 -3.04 11.21 -19.10
CA ARG A 14 -3.33 10.64 -20.42
C ARG A 14 -3.57 11.68 -21.50
N ARG A 15 -3.17 11.34 -22.72
CA ARG A 15 -3.57 12.06 -23.94
C ARG A 15 -4.68 11.26 -24.61
N CYS A 16 -5.76 11.93 -25.02
CA CYS A 16 -6.94 11.24 -25.56
C CYS A 16 -6.83 10.90 -27.06
N GLY A 17 -5.79 11.37 -27.75
CA GLY A 17 -5.55 11.09 -29.17
C GLY A 17 -6.41 11.90 -30.15
N LYS A 18 -7.38 12.68 -29.67
CA LYS A 18 -8.19 13.56 -30.52
C LYS A 18 -7.37 14.78 -30.93
N GLN A 19 -7.19 14.99 -32.24
CA GLN A 19 -6.35 16.08 -32.77
C GLN A 19 -6.81 17.48 -32.35
N SER A 20 -8.11 17.67 -32.09
CA SER A 20 -8.67 18.94 -31.60
C SER A 20 -8.62 19.11 -30.08
N CYS A 21 -8.03 18.17 -29.34
CA CYS A 21 -7.98 18.27 -27.90
C CYS A 21 -6.78 19.11 -27.43
N ARG A 22 -7.01 19.93 -26.39
CA ARG A 22 -5.98 20.63 -25.62
C ARG A 22 -4.76 19.77 -25.28
N CYS A 23 -4.96 18.47 -25.00
CA CYS A 23 -3.87 17.59 -24.58
C CYS A 23 -2.84 17.24 -25.68
N VAL A 24 -3.10 17.66 -26.93
CA VAL A 24 -2.17 17.44 -28.06
C VAL A 24 -0.97 18.38 -27.94
N GLU A 25 -1.24 19.66 -27.72
CA GLU A 25 -0.22 20.73 -27.66
C GLU A 25 0.08 21.20 -26.22
N GLY A 26 -0.76 20.81 -25.26
CA GLY A 26 -0.64 21.23 -23.86
C GLY A 26 -0.71 20.08 -22.85
N ASP A 27 -1.25 20.38 -21.67
CA ASP A 27 -1.25 19.46 -20.54
C ASP A 27 -2.09 18.19 -20.78
N PRO A 28 -1.60 17.02 -20.34
CA PRO A 28 -2.38 15.80 -20.36
C PRO A 28 -3.58 15.89 -19.42
N HIS A 29 -4.62 15.10 -19.71
CA HIS A 29 -5.73 14.95 -18.78
C HIS A 29 -5.26 14.24 -17.53
N GLU A 30 -5.61 14.81 -16.38
CA GLU A 30 -5.39 14.20 -15.07
C GLU A 30 -6.69 13.57 -14.57
N THR A 31 -6.58 12.38 -13.99
CA THR A 31 -7.73 11.71 -13.35
C THR A 31 -7.22 10.92 -12.14
N PRO A 32 -7.80 11.10 -10.95
CA PRO A 32 -7.42 10.30 -9.80
C PRO A 32 -7.80 8.83 -10.02
N ALA A 33 -6.95 7.93 -9.55
CA ALA A 33 -7.19 6.49 -9.62
C ALA A 33 -6.65 5.78 -8.38
N LEU A 34 -7.37 4.77 -7.91
CA LEU A 34 -6.87 3.81 -6.94
C LEU A 34 -5.98 2.80 -7.65
N SER A 35 -4.72 2.71 -7.23
CA SER A 35 -3.82 1.60 -7.54
C SER A 35 -3.90 0.58 -6.42
N TYR A 36 -4.07 -0.70 -6.75
CA TYR A 36 -4.18 -1.78 -5.76
C TYR A 36 -3.70 -3.11 -6.33
N SER A 37 -3.18 -3.99 -5.49
CA SER A 37 -2.68 -5.31 -5.90
C SER A 37 -3.68 -6.41 -5.56
N VAL A 38 -4.05 -7.22 -6.55
CA VAL A 38 -4.88 -8.44 -6.38
C VAL A 38 -4.17 -9.59 -7.08
N GLU A 39 -3.98 -10.71 -6.37
CA GLU A 39 -3.29 -11.90 -6.91
C GLU A 39 -1.90 -11.59 -7.49
N GLY A 40 -1.17 -10.68 -6.84
CA GLY A 40 0.17 -10.24 -7.27
C GLY A 40 0.20 -9.34 -8.51
N ARG A 41 -0.96 -8.90 -9.01
CA ARG A 41 -1.08 -7.98 -10.15
C ARG A 41 -1.62 -6.63 -9.71
N THR A 42 -0.96 -5.57 -10.14
CA THR A 42 -1.43 -4.19 -9.93
C THR A 42 -2.59 -3.90 -10.86
N LYS A 43 -3.68 -3.40 -10.29
CA LYS A 43 -4.87 -2.92 -10.98
C LYS A 43 -5.07 -1.44 -10.70
N MET A 44 -5.74 -0.78 -11.64
CA MET A 44 -6.07 0.64 -11.59
C MET A 44 -7.59 0.80 -11.68
N LEU A 45 -8.16 1.61 -10.80
CA LEU A 45 -9.57 1.98 -10.80
C LEU A 45 -9.67 3.51 -10.78
N THR A 46 -10.17 4.12 -11.85
CA THR A 46 -10.40 5.57 -11.91
C THR A 46 -11.49 5.97 -10.92
N LEU A 47 -11.31 7.10 -10.25
CA LEU A 47 -12.21 7.60 -9.22
C LEU A 47 -12.89 8.90 -9.67
N SER A 48 -14.14 9.08 -9.26
CA SER A 48 -14.79 10.38 -9.18
C SER A 48 -14.32 11.15 -7.94
N GLU A 49 -14.62 12.45 -7.87
CA GLU A 49 -14.24 13.29 -6.74
C GLU A 49 -14.84 12.81 -5.41
N ALA A 50 -16.10 12.34 -5.42
CA ALA A 50 -16.74 11.78 -4.23
C ALA A 50 -16.05 10.49 -3.75
N GLU A 51 -15.68 9.61 -4.69
CA GLU A 51 -14.98 8.36 -4.38
C GLU A 51 -13.56 8.61 -3.85
N VAL A 52 -12.89 9.69 -4.26
CA VAL A 52 -11.55 10.05 -3.73
C VAL A 52 -11.59 10.23 -2.22
N GLU A 53 -12.56 10.96 -1.69
CA GLU A 53 -12.67 11.20 -0.25
C GLU A 53 -13.06 9.93 0.52
N GLU A 54 -13.91 9.09 -0.06
CA GLU A 54 -14.22 7.78 0.51
C GLU A 54 -12.98 6.87 0.58
N VAL A 55 -12.22 6.79 -0.51
CA VAL A 55 -11.01 5.98 -0.61
C VAL A 55 -9.93 6.49 0.35
N LYS A 56 -9.74 7.80 0.50
CA LYS A 56 -8.80 8.36 1.50
C LYS A 56 -9.10 7.86 2.91
N LYS A 57 -10.37 7.89 3.32
CA LYS A 57 -10.81 7.38 4.63
C LYS A 57 -10.58 5.87 4.75
N ALA A 58 -10.82 5.11 3.69
CA ALA A 58 -10.56 3.68 3.66
C ALA A 58 -9.06 3.36 3.78
N LEU A 59 -8.20 4.11 3.07
CA LEU A 59 -6.74 3.97 3.15
C LEU A 59 -6.22 4.29 4.55
N GLY A 60 -6.74 5.33 5.21
CA GLY A 60 -6.37 5.62 6.60
C GLY A 60 -6.69 4.47 7.57
N ARG A 61 -7.86 3.82 7.42
CA ARG A 61 -8.20 2.61 8.20
C ARG A 61 -7.27 1.44 7.90
N TYR A 62 -6.94 1.24 6.63
CA TYR A 62 -6.00 0.21 6.20
C TYR A 62 -4.61 0.40 6.82
N GLU A 63 -4.06 1.62 6.77
CA GLU A 63 -2.75 1.94 7.32
C GLU A 63 -2.69 1.74 8.83
N ALA A 64 -3.72 2.19 9.55
CA ALA A 64 -3.83 1.97 10.99
C ALA A 64 -3.84 0.47 11.33
N ALA A 65 -4.70 -0.32 10.69
CA ALA A 65 -4.78 -1.76 10.91
C ALA A 65 -3.48 -2.48 10.54
N ARG A 66 -2.83 -2.07 9.44
CA ARG A 66 -1.53 -2.62 9.03
C ARG A 66 -0.45 -2.33 10.07
N GLY A 67 -0.39 -1.11 10.58
CA GLY A 67 0.56 -0.71 11.62
C GLY A 67 0.38 -1.49 12.92
N GLU A 68 -0.88 -1.72 13.34
CA GLU A 68 -1.17 -2.58 14.50
C GLU A 68 -0.68 -4.02 14.30
N LEU A 69 -0.91 -4.60 13.12
CA LEU A 69 -0.47 -5.95 12.82
C LEU A 69 1.06 -6.06 12.80
N GLU A 70 1.74 -5.08 12.20
CA GLU A 70 3.19 -5.01 12.16
C GLU A 70 3.79 -4.89 13.57
N ALA A 71 3.23 -4.01 14.42
CA ALA A 71 3.64 -3.87 15.81
C ALA A 71 3.49 -5.19 16.60
N ARG A 72 2.36 -5.88 16.44
CA ARG A 72 2.14 -7.20 17.08
C ARG A 72 3.15 -8.25 16.59
N ALA A 73 3.43 -8.28 15.30
CA ALA A 73 4.41 -9.20 14.73
C ALA A 73 5.82 -8.94 15.30
N LEU A 74 6.26 -7.69 15.35
CA LEU A 74 7.55 -7.30 15.91
C LEU A 74 7.66 -7.67 17.40
N ALA A 75 6.61 -7.44 18.19
CA ALA A 75 6.57 -7.84 19.60
C ALA A 75 6.70 -9.36 19.79
N GLY A 76 6.04 -10.14 18.91
CA GLY A 76 6.16 -11.60 18.89
C GLY A 76 7.58 -12.07 18.56
N ILE A 77 8.23 -11.44 17.58
CA ILE A 77 9.63 -11.72 17.21
C ILE A 77 10.56 -11.46 18.38
N GLU A 78 10.37 -10.35 19.10
CA GLU A 78 11.22 -10.02 20.25
C GLU A 78 11.03 -11.01 21.40
N THR A 79 9.78 -11.40 21.67
CA THR A 79 9.48 -12.44 22.66
C THR A 79 10.19 -13.76 22.34
N LEU A 80 10.19 -14.16 21.06
CA LEU A 80 10.89 -15.36 20.59
C LEU A 80 12.41 -15.24 20.78
N ARG A 81 13.01 -14.11 20.41
CA ARG A 81 14.45 -13.84 20.59
C ARG A 81 14.84 -13.92 22.05
N SER A 82 14.07 -13.27 22.92
CA SER A 82 14.26 -13.30 24.37
C SER A 82 14.17 -14.71 24.95
N ARG A 83 13.21 -15.53 24.48
CA ARG A 83 13.09 -16.94 24.90
C ARG A 83 14.31 -17.76 24.49
N ARG A 84 14.79 -17.62 23.25
CA ARG A 84 15.96 -18.35 22.75
C ARG A 84 17.24 -18.02 23.52
N GLN A 85 17.49 -16.73 23.79
CA GLN A 85 18.65 -16.30 24.57
C GLN A 85 18.68 -16.93 25.97
N ARG A 86 17.52 -17.03 26.63
CA ARG A 86 17.42 -17.71 27.95
C ARG A 86 17.72 -19.20 27.85
N SER A 87 17.20 -19.89 26.83
CA SER A 87 17.46 -21.32 26.62
C SER A 87 18.93 -21.60 26.34
N GLU A 88 19.59 -20.79 25.51
CA GLU A 88 21.02 -20.93 25.19
C GLU A 88 21.92 -20.64 26.40
N ALA A 89 21.59 -19.60 27.19
CA ALA A 89 22.31 -19.31 28.43
C ALA A 89 22.19 -20.45 29.45
N GLY A 90 21.02 -21.12 29.51
CA GLY A 90 20.82 -22.31 30.35
C GLY A 90 21.59 -23.53 29.85
N ALA A 91 21.69 -23.73 28.53
CA ALA A 91 22.45 -24.82 27.94
C ALA A 91 23.97 -24.66 28.15
N ARG A 92 24.50 -23.43 28.06
CA ARG A 92 25.94 -23.15 28.27
C ARG A 92 26.41 -23.28 29.72
N ARG A 93 25.49 -23.30 30.69
CA ARG A 93 25.80 -23.46 32.12
C ARG A 93 25.78 -24.92 32.59
N ARG A 94 25.40 -25.85 31.72
CA ARG A 94 25.44 -27.30 31.95
C ARG A 94 26.67 -27.89 31.28
#